data_AF-A0A1E5RW88-F1
#
_entry.id   AF-A0A1E5RW88-F1
#
_cell.length_a   1.000
_cell.length_b   1.000
_cell.length_c   1.000
_cell.angle_alpha   90.00
_cell.angle_beta   90.00
_cell.angle_gamma   90.00
#
_symmetry.space_group_name_H-M   'P 1'
#
loop_
_entity.id
_entity.type
_entity.pdbx_description
1 polymer ?
#
loop_
_entity_poly.entity_id
_entity_poly.type
_entity_poly.pdbx_seq_one_letter_code
_entity_poly.pdbx_strand_id
1 'polypeptide(L)'
;MQVCSGMYSKKDWNGKVDPFISFNLKSISNYNEKQNHDVSVIIFDFQDYQHIGKLREDTKEYYLICDEEAIAHDMCNATQINQFLIEPEVYDPLTDTNKTANAEILTFYQDHTGLYEYKYKVEKSGYYCALTYSNNGNLKYNAVVNFRNAFGQLPASEVNNLALYGLLAVFYAVGCCLYGFAFWKHKHELLPLQKYLLAFYGFLIFENVLSLSLTMQYLQEQKQMVKLNMYNNLLKIITLSLVAVMFGTLMTSIMLLGMSAVEMVEKNWRYRFFFTDFWSSLVYFVVFVLISFIWRPTSTSYMLALSQQLPTDPDNIADFDLDDMSSINNEQTFRNNNASKPSSNEANNPFGDSNEIDFNLSDDEQNHI
;
A
#
# COMPACT_ATOMS: atom_id res chain seq x y z
N MET A 1 18.71 -1.36 1.66
CA MET A 1 17.25 -1.41 1.45
C MET A 1 16.59 -1.18 2.81
N GLN A 2 15.49 -0.42 2.87
CA GLN A 2 14.80 -0.09 4.13
C GLN A 2 13.31 -0.35 3.98
N VAL A 3 12.70 -0.97 4.98
CA VAL A 3 11.23 -1.12 5.08
C VAL A 3 10.82 -0.72 6.49
N CYS A 4 9.84 0.15 6.59
CA CYS A 4 9.33 0.61 7.87
C CYS A 4 7.82 0.37 7.98
N SER A 5 7.36 0.13 9.19
CA SER A 5 5.94 0.01 9.50
C SER A 5 5.66 0.47 10.91
N GLY A 6 4.52 1.13 11.10
CA GLY A 6 4.01 1.43 12.44
C GLY A 6 3.70 0.13 13.17
N MET A 7 4.06 0.07 14.46
CA MET A 7 3.73 -1.06 15.30
C MET A 7 3.12 -0.64 16.63
N TYR A 8 2.11 -1.39 17.05
CA TYR A 8 1.45 -1.21 18.33
C TYR A 8 1.82 -2.30 19.30
N SER A 9 2.23 -1.89 20.50
CA SER A 9 2.46 -2.80 21.61
C SER A 9 1.14 -3.42 22.08
N LYS A 10 1.24 -4.59 22.71
CA LYS A 10 0.07 -5.26 23.29
C LYS A 10 -0.57 -4.45 24.42
N LYS A 11 0.25 -3.72 25.19
CA LYS A 11 -0.20 -2.91 26.33
C LYS A 11 -1.00 -1.70 25.87
N ASP A 12 -0.53 -1.02 24.82
CA ASP A 12 -1.13 0.24 24.37
C ASP A 12 -2.43 0.00 23.58
N TRP A 13 -2.47 -1.07 22.78
CA TRP A 13 -3.65 -1.39 21.96
C TRP A 13 -4.59 -2.43 22.58
N ASN A 14 -4.22 -3.00 23.73
CA ASN A 14 -4.96 -4.07 24.39
C ASN A 14 -5.24 -5.28 23.45
N GLY A 15 -4.27 -5.59 22.59
CA GLY A 15 -4.38 -6.63 21.57
C GLY A 15 -4.30 -8.06 22.11
N LYS A 16 -4.78 -9.03 21.33
CA LYS A 16 -4.81 -10.46 21.73
C LYS A 16 -3.48 -11.16 21.52
N VAL A 17 -2.61 -10.63 20.67
CA VAL A 17 -1.37 -11.27 20.21
C VAL A 17 -0.17 -10.44 20.66
N ASP A 18 0.94 -11.10 20.98
CA ASP A 18 2.21 -10.42 21.23
C ASP A 18 2.83 -9.98 19.90
N PRO A 19 3.04 -8.67 19.69
CA PRO A 19 3.58 -8.14 18.44
C PRO A 19 5.06 -8.50 18.27
N PHE A 20 5.45 -8.80 17.04
CA PHE A 20 6.84 -9.13 16.71
C PHE A 20 7.21 -8.76 15.28
N ILE A 21 8.50 -8.58 15.05
CA ILE A 21 9.10 -8.44 13.71
C ILE A 21 9.94 -9.68 13.45
N SER A 22 9.76 -10.31 12.29
CA SER A 22 10.58 -11.45 11.88
C SER A 22 11.14 -11.25 10.48
N PHE A 23 12.41 -11.59 10.31
CA PHE A 23 13.15 -11.49 9.05
C PHE A 23 13.23 -12.85 8.35
N ASN A 24 13.04 -12.87 7.04
CA ASN A 24 13.15 -14.07 6.22
C ASN A 24 13.89 -13.78 4.91
N LEU A 25 15.07 -14.37 4.73
CA LEU A 25 15.82 -14.28 3.49
C LEU A 25 15.32 -15.34 2.50
N LYS A 26 14.68 -14.91 1.40
CA LYS A 26 14.01 -15.81 0.44
C LYS A 26 14.96 -16.37 -0.61
N SER A 27 15.75 -15.51 -1.21
CA SER A 27 16.64 -15.91 -2.30
C SER A 27 17.85 -15.00 -2.38
N ILE A 28 18.98 -15.60 -2.70
CA ILE A 28 20.22 -14.91 -3.02
C ILE A 28 20.56 -15.27 -4.47
N SER A 29 20.82 -14.28 -5.30
CA SER A 29 21.13 -14.42 -6.73
C SER A 29 22.47 -13.75 -7.05
N ASN A 30 23.12 -14.19 -8.13
CA ASN A 30 24.54 -13.95 -8.43
C ASN A 30 25.49 -14.57 -7.38
N TYR A 31 25.31 -15.87 -7.13
CA TYR A 31 26.16 -16.64 -6.25
C TYR A 31 27.54 -16.86 -6.87
N ASN A 32 28.56 -16.21 -6.30
CA ASN A 32 29.96 -16.49 -6.58
C ASN A 32 30.59 -17.09 -5.32
N GLU A 33 31.05 -18.35 -5.35
CA GLU A 33 31.70 -19.04 -4.21
C GLU A 33 32.90 -18.29 -3.61
N LYS A 34 33.44 -17.30 -4.32
CA LYS A 34 34.62 -16.51 -3.91
C LYS A 34 34.29 -15.18 -3.25
N GLN A 35 33.02 -14.82 -3.09
CA GLN A 35 32.59 -13.55 -2.51
C GLN A 35 31.71 -13.79 -1.28
N ASN A 36 31.84 -12.94 -0.25
CA ASN A 36 30.93 -12.94 0.89
C ASN A 36 29.49 -12.65 0.43
N HIS A 37 28.53 -13.44 0.91
CA HIS A 37 27.09 -13.29 0.63
C HIS A 37 26.31 -12.77 1.84
N ASP A 38 27.02 -12.19 2.79
CA ASP A 38 26.46 -11.79 4.07
C ASP A 38 25.52 -10.59 3.88
N VAL A 39 24.28 -10.77 4.33
CA VAL A 39 23.30 -9.70 4.43
C VAL A 39 23.24 -9.24 5.87
N SER A 40 23.75 -8.05 6.13
CA SER A 40 23.64 -7.34 7.40
C SER A 40 22.22 -6.82 7.56
N VAL A 41 21.60 -7.01 8.72
CA VAL A 41 20.25 -6.58 9.05
C VAL A 41 20.27 -5.81 10.37
N ILE A 42 19.52 -4.72 10.43
CA ILE A 42 19.23 -3.97 11.66
C ILE A 42 17.73 -3.69 11.75
N ILE A 43 17.16 -3.91 12.94
CA ILE A 43 15.78 -3.59 13.28
C ILE A 43 15.81 -2.59 14.44
N PHE A 44 15.19 -1.44 14.23
CA PHE A 44 15.23 -0.30 15.16
C PHE A 44 13.91 0.49 15.12
N ASP A 45 13.63 1.25 16.17
CA ASP A 45 12.59 2.29 16.13
C ASP A 45 13.16 3.52 15.40
N PHE A 46 12.41 4.12 14.49
CA PHE A 46 12.84 5.26 13.67
C PHE A 46 13.33 6.46 14.51
N GLN A 47 12.82 6.61 15.74
CA GLN A 47 13.33 7.63 16.68
C GLN A 47 14.79 7.42 17.08
N ASP A 48 15.25 6.17 17.06
CA ASP A 48 16.60 5.74 17.45
C ASP A 48 17.57 5.69 16.25
N TYR A 49 17.19 6.28 15.11
CA TYR A 49 18.04 6.32 13.91
C TYR A 49 19.40 6.98 14.18
N GLN A 50 19.46 7.95 15.10
CA GLN A 50 20.69 8.66 15.44
C GLN A 50 21.74 7.77 16.13
N HIS A 51 21.32 6.65 16.73
CA HIS A 51 22.20 5.69 17.39
C HIS A 51 22.89 4.73 16.42
N ILE A 52 22.57 4.79 15.12
CA ILE A 52 23.07 3.85 14.11
C ILE A 52 24.29 4.41 13.41
N GLY A 53 25.41 3.73 13.56
CA GLY A 53 26.70 4.12 13.00
C GLY A 53 27.61 4.78 14.03
N LYS A 54 28.88 4.93 13.67
CA LYS A 54 29.89 5.55 14.52
C LYS A 54 30.74 6.51 13.70
N LEU A 55 30.99 7.69 14.24
CA LEU A 55 31.89 8.66 13.63
C LEU A 55 33.33 8.38 14.07
N ARG A 56 34.26 8.39 13.11
CA ARG A 56 35.68 8.46 13.44
C ARG A 56 36.06 9.88 13.85
N GLU A 57 36.69 10.05 15.00
CA GLU A 57 37.07 11.36 15.54
C GLU A 57 38.07 12.13 14.65
N ASP A 58 38.98 11.41 13.97
CA ASP A 58 40.07 12.02 13.19
C ASP A 58 39.64 12.51 11.79
N THR A 59 38.88 11.70 11.06
CA THR A 59 38.50 11.99 9.66
C THR A 59 37.06 12.47 9.50
N LYS A 60 36.25 12.38 10.56
CA LYS A 60 34.80 12.58 10.54
C LYS A 60 34.07 11.66 9.55
N GLU A 61 34.68 10.52 9.21
CA GLU A 61 34.04 9.50 8.38
C GLU A 61 33.03 8.69 9.20
N TYR A 62 31.88 8.43 8.59
CA TYR A 62 30.77 7.71 9.22
C TYR A 62 30.79 6.25 8.81
N TYR A 63 30.96 5.36 9.78
CA TYR A 63 30.93 3.92 9.56
C TYR A 63 29.60 3.36 10.04
N LEU A 64 28.87 2.70 9.13
CA LEU A 64 27.58 2.07 9.43
C LEU A 64 27.74 0.60 9.83
N ILE A 65 28.77 -0.07 9.32
CA ILE A 65 28.94 -1.52 9.40
C ILE A 65 30.33 -1.85 9.91
N CYS A 66 30.40 -2.93 10.68
CA CYS A 66 31.65 -3.51 11.14
C CYS A 66 32.33 -4.31 10.03
N ASP A 67 33.08 -3.61 9.18
CA ASP A 67 33.97 -4.22 8.18
C ASP A 67 35.40 -4.40 8.75
N GLU A 68 36.29 -5.08 8.00
CA GLU A 68 37.68 -5.30 8.41
C GLU A 68 38.42 -4.00 8.74
N GLU A 69 38.12 -2.91 8.03
CA GLU A 69 38.64 -1.58 8.32
C GLU A 69 38.14 -1.07 9.68
N ALA A 70 36.85 -1.25 10.00
CA ALA A 70 36.29 -0.83 11.29
C ALA A 70 36.91 -1.59 12.46
N ILE A 71 37.26 -2.87 12.27
CA ILE A 71 37.99 -3.68 13.25
C ILE A 71 39.43 -3.17 13.42
N ALA A 72 40.11 -2.83 12.32
CA ALA A 72 41.47 -2.29 12.37
C ALA A 72 41.59 -0.96 13.14
N HIS A 73 40.47 -0.24 13.26
CA HIS A 73 40.36 1.03 13.98
C HIS A 73 39.70 0.90 15.37
N ASP A 74 39.63 -0.30 15.94
CA ASP A 74 39.04 -0.57 17.27
C ASP A 74 37.58 -0.06 17.43
N MET A 75 36.84 0.08 16.32
CA MET A 75 35.45 0.53 16.36
C MET A 75 34.47 -0.60 16.67
N CYS A 76 34.86 -1.85 16.37
CA CYS A 76 34.10 -3.05 16.67
C CYS A 76 35.00 -4.27 16.90
N ASN A 77 34.45 -5.26 17.60
CA ASN A 77 35.14 -6.53 17.81
C ASN A 77 35.00 -7.46 16.59
N ALA A 78 35.98 -8.35 16.40
CA ALA A 78 35.93 -9.36 15.34
C ALA A 78 34.70 -10.30 15.42
N THR A 79 34.06 -10.41 16.59
CA THR A 79 32.82 -11.17 16.77
C THR A 79 31.57 -10.49 16.21
N GLN A 80 31.65 -9.20 15.91
CA GLN A 80 30.54 -8.37 15.40
C GLN A 80 30.71 -8.04 13.91
N ILE A 81 31.60 -8.75 13.20
CA ILE A 81 31.82 -8.53 11.78
C ILE A 81 30.50 -8.61 10.99
N ASN A 82 30.34 -7.73 10.01
CA ASN A 82 29.14 -7.59 9.19
C ASN A 82 27.86 -7.23 9.96
N GLN A 83 27.95 -6.79 11.21
CA GLN A 83 26.83 -6.19 11.95
C GLN A 83 26.85 -4.67 11.85
N PHE A 84 25.70 -4.05 12.12
CA PHE A 84 25.61 -2.60 12.20
C PHE A 84 26.27 -2.09 13.48
N LEU A 85 26.99 -0.97 13.36
CA LEU A 85 27.55 -0.27 14.50
C LEU A 85 26.44 0.48 15.21
N ILE A 86 26.39 0.38 16.54
CA ILE A 86 25.37 1.01 17.37
C ILE A 86 26.08 1.78 18.48
N GLU A 87 25.74 3.05 18.62
CA GLU A 87 26.21 3.91 19.69
C GLU A 87 25.14 3.98 20.79
N PRO A 88 25.43 3.56 22.03
CA PRO A 88 24.41 3.44 23.09
C PRO A 88 23.91 4.79 23.62
N GLU A 89 24.76 5.82 23.56
CA GLU A 89 24.45 7.18 24.02
C GLU A 89 24.83 8.17 22.94
N VAL A 90 23.85 8.93 22.45
CA VAL A 90 24.07 10.00 21.48
C VAL A 90 23.83 11.32 22.17
N TYR A 91 24.80 12.23 22.08
CA TYR A 91 24.68 13.59 22.60
C TYR A 91 23.79 14.42 21.67
N ASP A 92 22.67 14.93 22.20
CA ASP A 92 21.79 15.79 21.45
C ASP A 92 22.13 17.28 21.71
N PRO A 93 22.67 18.01 20.72
CA PRO A 93 23.09 19.40 20.89
C PRO A 93 21.92 20.36 21.15
N LEU A 94 20.68 19.96 20.89
CA LEU A 94 19.50 20.80 21.13
C LEU A 94 19.00 20.72 22.58
N THR A 95 19.22 19.57 23.24
CA THR A 95 18.72 19.33 24.60
C THR A 95 19.84 19.29 25.65
N ASP A 96 21.12 19.33 25.22
CA ASP A 96 22.30 19.29 26.10
C ASP A 96 22.28 18.08 27.04
N THR A 97 21.75 16.95 26.54
CA THR A 97 21.63 15.70 27.29
C THR A 97 21.98 14.50 26.42
N ASN A 98 22.57 13.47 27.05
CA ASN A 98 22.80 12.18 26.41
C ASN A 98 21.48 11.43 26.29
N LYS A 99 21.09 11.06 25.08
CA LYS A 99 19.91 10.25 24.80
C LYS A 99 20.30 8.81 24.59
N THR A 100 19.68 7.92 25.35
CA THR A 100 19.71 6.47 25.11
C THR A 100 18.60 6.08 24.14
N ALA A 101 18.78 4.98 23.41
CA ALA A 101 17.75 4.44 22.54
C ALA A 101 16.43 4.17 23.30
N ASN A 102 15.31 4.53 22.68
CA ASN A 102 13.97 4.33 23.23
C ASN A 102 13.56 2.85 23.22
N ALA A 103 13.97 2.10 22.19
CA ALA A 103 13.76 0.67 22.05
C ALA A 103 15.09 -0.08 21.90
N GLU A 104 15.07 -1.39 22.19
CA GLU A 104 16.23 -2.25 21.94
C GLU A 104 16.51 -2.30 20.42
N ILE A 105 17.76 -2.10 20.01
CA ILE A 105 18.16 -2.19 18.60
C ILE A 105 18.73 -3.59 18.36
N LEU A 106 18.15 -4.32 17.39
CA LEU A 106 18.61 -5.66 17.03
C LEU A 106 19.43 -5.61 15.75
N THR A 107 20.68 -6.05 15.80
CA THR A 107 21.54 -6.22 14.62
C THR A 107 22.06 -7.66 14.51
N PHE A 108 22.10 -8.17 13.28
CA PHE A 108 22.64 -9.49 12.96
C PHE A 108 23.04 -9.54 11.48
N TYR A 109 23.78 -10.57 11.10
CA TYR A 109 24.03 -10.91 9.70
C TYR A 109 23.48 -12.30 9.39
N GLN A 110 23.14 -12.54 8.13
CA GLN A 110 22.68 -13.84 7.65
C GLN A 110 23.29 -14.14 6.27
N ASP A 111 23.86 -15.34 6.16
CA ASP A 111 24.54 -15.88 4.97
C ASP A 111 23.68 -16.89 4.19
N HIS A 112 22.72 -17.52 4.87
CA HIS A 112 21.86 -18.57 4.30
C HIS A 112 20.42 -18.12 4.11
N THR A 113 19.75 -18.67 3.09
CA THR A 113 18.31 -18.45 2.90
C THR A 113 17.51 -19.13 4.01
N GLY A 114 16.56 -18.43 4.60
CA GLY A 114 15.74 -18.97 5.67
C GLY A 114 15.07 -17.91 6.54
N LEU A 115 14.25 -18.38 7.48
CA LEU A 115 13.74 -17.53 8.55
C LEU A 115 14.84 -17.34 9.59
N TYR A 116 15.10 -16.10 10.00
CA TYR A 116 15.97 -15.84 11.14
C TYR A 116 15.34 -16.37 12.44
N GLU A 117 16.14 -17.01 13.28
CA GLU A 117 15.66 -17.74 14.46
C GLU A 117 14.98 -16.83 15.49
N TYR A 118 15.57 -15.66 15.74
CA TYR A 118 15.08 -14.72 16.75
C TYR A 118 14.07 -13.74 16.18
N LYS A 119 12.97 -13.57 16.90
CA LYS A 119 11.94 -12.59 16.59
C LYS A 119 12.13 -11.38 17.47
N TYR A 120 12.15 -10.20 16.86
CA TYR A 120 12.20 -8.95 17.59
C TYR A 120 10.85 -8.73 18.29
N LYS A 121 10.89 -8.51 19.61
CA LYS A 121 9.68 -8.30 20.43
C LYS A 121 9.40 -6.80 20.53
N VAL A 122 8.17 -6.41 20.22
CA VAL A 122 7.77 -5.00 20.25
C VAL A 122 7.12 -4.69 21.60
N GLU A 123 7.89 -4.08 22.50
CA GLU A 123 7.40 -3.74 23.84
C GLU A 123 6.71 -2.37 23.90
N LYS A 124 7.14 -1.44 23.06
CA LYS A 124 6.61 -0.07 22.96
C LYS A 124 5.97 0.14 21.59
N SER A 125 4.93 0.97 21.52
CA SER A 125 4.35 1.37 20.23
C SER A 125 5.25 2.43 19.60
N GLY A 126 5.54 2.29 18.31
CA GLY A 126 6.51 3.13 17.60
C GLY A 126 6.50 2.89 16.10
N TYR A 127 7.44 3.50 15.38
CA TYR A 127 7.59 3.33 13.94
C TYR A 127 8.86 2.53 13.68
N TYR A 128 8.73 1.23 13.43
CA TYR A 128 9.89 0.34 13.36
C TYR A 128 10.36 0.16 11.93
N CYS A 129 11.67 0.20 11.74
CA CYS A 129 12.34 0.02 10.47
C CYS A 129 13.26 -1.19 10.51
N ALA A 130 13.26 -1.95 9.41
CA ALA A 130 14.24 -2.98 9.13
C ALA A 130 15.08 -2.53 7.94
N LEU A 131 16.38 -2.38 8.15
CA LEU A 131 17.36 -1.99 7.14
C LEU A 131 18.26 -3.18 6.86
N THR A 132 18.49 -3.45 5.57
CA THR A 132 19.42 -4.48 5.11
C THR A 132 20.50 -3.88 4.22
N TYR A 133 21.72 -4.37 4.41
CA TYR A 133 22.88 -4.00 3.62
C TYR A 133 23.67 -5.25 3.23
N SER A 134 24.30 -5.20 2.06
CA SER A 134 25.25 -6.19 1.59
C SER A 134 26.52 -5.45 1.20
N ASN A 135 27.66 -5.86 1.74
CA ASN A 135 28.97 -5.31 1.39
C ASN A 135 29.30 -5.57 -0.08
N ASN A 136 28.78 -6.66 -0.66
CA ASN A 136 28.96 -6.96 -2.07
C ASN A 136 27.92 -6.24 -2.94
N GLY A 137 28.36 -5.24 -3.71
CA GLY A 137 27.50 -4.45 -4.61
C GLY A 137 26.85 -5.24 -5.77
N ASN A 138 27.32 -6.44 -6.09
CA ASN A 138 26.74 -7.29 -7.14
C ASN A 138 25.74 -8.33 -6.61
N LEU A 139 25.59 -8.44 -5.28
CA LEU A 139 24.71 -9.40 -4.64
C LEU A 139 23.25 -8.94 -4.77
N LYS A 140 22.44 -9.68 -5.51
CA LYS A 140 21.01 -9.44 -5.61
C LYS A 140 20.28 -10.40 -4.68
N TYR A 141 19.67 -9.89 -3.61
CA TYR A 141 18.93 -10.71 -2.65
C TYR A 141 17.48 -10.26 -2.54
N ASN A 142 16.62 -11.18 -2.12
CA ASN A 142 15.22 -10.94 -1.82
C ASN A 142 14.94 -11.36 -0.37
N ALA A 143 14.48 -10.43 0.44
CA ALA A 143 14.14 -10.64 1.83
C ALA A 143 12.72 -10.15 2.11
N VAL A 144 12.06 -10.82 3.05
CA VAL A 144 10.70 -10.48 3.50
C VAL A 144 10.75 -10.23 5.00
N VAL A 145 10.35 -9.03 5.40
CA VAL A 145 10.15 -8.65 6.79
C VAL A 145 8.67 -8.77 7.10
N ASN A 146 8.33 -9.53 8.15
CA ASN A 146 6.95 -9.69 8.59
C ASN A 146 6.75 -8.87 9.87
N PHE A 147 5.96 -7.81 9.75
CA PHE A 147 5.52 -6.96 10.85
C PHE A 147 4.17 -7.48 11.35
N ARG A 148 4.15 -8.07 12.55
CA ARG A 148 2.92 -8.56 13.17
C ARG A 148 2.54 -7.68 14.34
N ASN A 149 1.41 -6.99 14.21
CA ASN A 149 0.86 -6.12 15.24
C ASN A 149 0.09 -6.88 16.33
N ALA A 150 -0.22 -6.19 17.43
CA ALA A 150 -0.94 -6.75 18.57
C ALA A 150 -2.36 -7.26 18.22
N PHE A 151 -2.95 -6.72 17.16
CA PHE A 151 -4.26 -7.12 16.63
C PHE A 151 -4.20 -8.14 15.48
N GLY A 152 -3.01 -8.51 14.99
CA GLY A 152 -2.87 -9.50 13.91
C GLY A 152 -1.86 -9.09 12.84
N GLN A 153 -2.17 -9.41 11.59
CA GLN A 153 -1.31 -9.11 10.43
C GLN A 153 -1.73 -7.84 9.68
N LEU A 154 -2.69 -7.07 10.23
CA LEU A 154 -3.07 -5.80 9.63
C LEU A 154 -1.97 -4.74 9.90
N PRO A 155 -1.72 -3.84 8.94
CA PRO A 155 -0.81 -2.71 9.15
C PRO A 155 -1.39 -1.74 10.19
N ALA A 156 -0.50 -1.04 10.90
CA ALA A 156 -0.89 -0.09 11.95
C ALA A 156 -1.72 1.10 11.44
N SER A 157 -1.48 1.55 10.21
CA SER A 157 -2.19 2.68 9.60
C SER A 157 -3.68 2.38 9.36
N GLU A 158 -4.04 1.13 9.05
CA GLU A 158 -5.40 0.76 8.66
C GLU A 158 -6.32 0.44 9.84
N VAL A 159 -5.79 0.33 11.06
CA VAL A 159 -6.57 -0.14 12.21
C VAL A 159 -7.75 0.78 12.52
N ASN A 160 -7.58 2.10 12.34
CA ASN A 160 -8.63 3.07 12.56
C ASN A 160 -9.70 3.06 11.44
N ASN A 161 -9.32 2.66 10.23
CA ASN A 161 -10.24 2.58 9.09
C ASN A 161 -11.30 1.50 9.30
N LEU A 162 -10.98 0.42 10.02
CA LEU A 162 -11.93 -0.66 10.29
C LEU A 162 -13.18 -0.18 11.05
N ALA A 163 -12.99 0.68 12.06
CA ALA A 163 -14.09 1.23 12.84
C ALA A 163 -14.94 2.19 12.00
N LEU A 164 -14.28 3.03 11.19
CA LEU A 164 -14.94 3.96 10.29
C LEU A 164 -15.80 3.23 9.24
N TYR A 165 -15.26 2.20 8.60
CA TYR A 165 -16.02 1.39 7.64
C TYR A 165 -17.20 0.66 8.28
N GLY A 166 -17.02 0.16 9.52
CA GLY A 166 -18.12 -0.46 10.27
C GLY A 166 -19.27 0.52 10.52
N LEU A 167 -18.96 1.76 10.91
CA LEU A 167 -19.95 2.80 11.15
C LEU A 167 -20.63 3.24 9.84
N LEU A 168 -19.85 3.42 8.78
CA LEU A 168 -20.36 3.77 7.45
C LEU A 168 -21.31 2.68 6.90
N ALA A 169 -20.99 1.41 7.11
CA ALA A 169 -21.87 0.29 6.73
C ALA A 169 -23.24 0.36 7.42
N VAL A 170 -23.30 0.77 8.69
CA VAL A 170 -24.57 0.99 9.40
C VAL A 170 -25.35 2.12 8.77
N PHE A 171 -24.71 3.25 8.44
CA PHE A 171 -25.39 4.36 7.75
C PHE A 171 -25.94 3.95 6.38
N TYR A 172 -25.17 3.22 5.59
CA TYR A 172 -25.65 2.70 4.30
C TYR A 172 -26.81 1.73 4.48
N ALA A 173 -26.78 0.84 5.48
CA ALA A 173 -27.88 -0.07 5.76
C ALA A 173 -29.17 0.68 6.12
N VAL A 174 -29.07 1.73 6.95
CA VAL A 174 -30.20 2.61 7.29
C VAL A 174 -30.72 3.34 6.05
N GLY A 175 -29.81 3.92 5.24
CA GLY A 175 -30.15 4.59 3.98
C GLY A 175 -30.87 3.65 3.00
N CYS A 176 -30.38 2.42 2.85
CA CYS A 176 -31.02 1.39 2.03
C CYS A 176 -32.42 1.02 2.55
N CYS A 177 -32.62 0.91 3.86
CA CYS A 177 -33.93 0.62 4.44
C CYS A 177 -34.93 1.77 4.19
N LEU A 178 -34.50 3.02 4.41
CA LEU A 178 -35.33 4.21 4.14
C LEU A 178 -35.65 4.36 2.66
N TYR A 179 -34.66 4.15 1.78
CA TYR A 179 -34.84 4.18 0.34
C TYR A 179 -35.78 3.07 -0.13
N GLY A 180 -35.59 1.84 0.36
CA GLY A 180 -36.46 0.70 0.05
C GLY A 180 -37.91 0.95 0.46
N PHE A 181 -38.12 1.55 1.63
CA PHE A 181 -39.44 1.96 2.09
C PHE A 181 -40.07 3.05 1.19
N ALA A 182 -39.31 4.08 0.84
CA ALA A 182 -39.76 5.13 -0.08
C ALA A 182 -40.08 4.58 -1.48
N PHE A 183 -39.26 3.65 -1.97
CA PHE A 183 -39.46 2.96 -3.24
C PHE A 183 -40.75 2.13 -3.25
N TRP A 184 -41.04 1.42 -2.15
CA TRP A 184 -42.28 0.66 -2.00
C TRP A 184 -43.53 1.56 -2.00
N LYS A 185 -43.42 2.75 -1.38
CA LYS A 185 -44.50 3.74 -1.30
C LYS A 185 -44.79 4.43 -2.65
N HIS A 186 -43.76 4.78 -3.41
CA HIS A 186 -43.87 5.56 -4.65
C HIS A 186 -43.80 4.73 -5.94
N LYS A 187 -44.12 3.42 -5.86
CA LYS A 187 -43.97 2.46 -6.96
C LYS A 187 -44.66 2.82 -8.28
N HIS A 188 -45.69 3.66 -8.24
CA HIS A 188 -46.51 4.00 -9.42
C HIS A 188 -45.99 5.19 -10.25
N GLU A 189 -45.04 5.98 -9.73
CA GLU A 189 -44.55 7.20 -10.39
C GLU A 189 -43.14 7.04 -11.02
N LEU A 190 -42.63 5.81 -11.08
CA LEU A 190 -41.21 5.48 -11.35
C LEU A 190 -40.75 5.51 -12.81
N LEU A 191 -41.65 5.76 -13.77
CA LEU A 191 -41.34 5.70 -15.21
C LEU A 191 -40.15 6.61 -15.65
N PRO A 192 -39.97 7.83 -15.12
CA PRO A 192 -38.78 8.64 -15.40
C PRO A 192 -37.54 8.18 -14.60
N LEU A 193 -37.73 7.69 -13.37
CA LEU A 193 -36.65 7.30 -12.46
C LEU A 193 -35.80 6.17 -13.04
N GLN A 194 -36.42 5.22 -13.73
CA GLN A 194 -35.72 4.09 -14.34
C GLN A 194 -34.69 4.51 -15.39
N LYS A 195 -34.92 5.63 -16.11
CA LYS A 195 -33.96 6.18 -17.07
C LYS A 195 -32.75 6.80 -16.38
N TYR A 196 -32.97 7.54 -15.29
CA TYR A 196 -31.88 8.12 -14.50
C TYR A 196 -31.06 7.03 -13.80
N LEU A 197 -31.70 6.00 -13.27
CA LEU A 197 -31.01 4.85 -12.69
C LEU A 197 -30.17 4.10 -13.74
N LEU A 198 -30.69 3.88 -14.94
CA LEU A 198 -29.94 3.27 -16.03
C LEU A 198 -28.69 4.10 -16.38
N ALA A 199 -28.83 5.42 -16.49
CA ALA A 199 -27.71 6.33 -16.75
C ALA A 199 -26.66 6.29 -15.62
N PHE A 200 -27.11 6.27 -14.36
CA PHE A 200 -26.23 6.17 -13.19
C PHE A 200 -25.48 4.84 -13.14
N TYR A 201 -26.16 3.71 -13.34
CA TYR A 201 -25.49 2.40 -13.41
C TYR A 201 -24.51 2.31 -14.57
N GLY A 202 -24.84 2.89 -15.73
CA GLY A 202 -23.91 2.98 -16.87
C GLY A 202 -22.65 3.77 -16.53
N PHE A 203 -22.81 4.91 -15.85
CA PHE A 203 -21.68 5.71 -15.37
C PHE A 203 -20.81 4.94 -14.36
N LEU A 204 -21.42 4.26 -13.38
CA LEU A 204 -20.68 3.46 -12.41
C LEU A 204 -19.90 2.32 -13.07
N ILE A 205 -20.50 1.60 -14.03
CA ILE A 205 -19.81 0.54 -14.75
C ILE A 205 -18.60 1.12 -15.51
N PHE A 206 -18.76 2.26 -16.17
CA PHE A 206 -17.68 2.93 -16.88
C PHE A 206 -16.54 3.35 -15.94
N GLU A 207 -16.86 3.98 -14.82
CA GLU A 207 -15.89 4.40 -13.80
C GLU A 207 -15.14 3.21 -13.18
N ASN A 208 -15.85 2.11 -12.88
CA ASN A 208 -15.24 0.88 -12.39
C ASN A 208 -14.29 0.22 -13.42
N VAL A 209 -14.66 0.22 -14.70
CA VAL A 209 -13.79 -0.34 -15.77
C VAL A 209 -12.54 0.53 -15.96
N LEU A 210 -12.68 1.85 -15.93
CA LEU A 210 -11.54 2.78 -15.99
C LEU A 210 -10.60 2.59 -14.80
N SER A 211 -11.14 2.60 -13.58
CA SER A 211 -10.36 2.42 -12.35
C SER A 211 -9.58 1.09 -12.35
N LEU A 212 -10.22 0.00 -12.77
CA LEU A 212 -9.57 -1.30 -12.88
C LEU A 212 -8.48 -1.31 -13.96
N SER A 213 -8.68 -0.62 -15.08
CA SER A 213 -7.71 -0.53 -16.18
C SER A 213 -6.47 0.28 -15.77
N LEU A 214 -6.67 1.41 -15.07
CA LEU A 214 -5.58 2.20 -14.49
C LEU A 214 -4.79 1.39 -13.46
N THR A 215 -5.49 0.67 -12.59
CA THR A 215 -4.85 -0.20 -11.59
C THR A 215 -3.99 -1.29 -12.26
N MET A 216 -4.47 -1.87 -13.38
CA MET A 216 -3.66 -2.84 -14.12
C MET A 216 -2.40 -2.23 -14.72
N GLN A 217 -2.48 -1.02 -15.29
CA GLN A 217 -1.32 -0.32 -15.85
C GLN A 217 -0.28 -0.03 -14.77
N TYR A 218 -0.72 0.51 -13.64
CA TYR A 218 0.13 0.72 -12.47
C TYR A 218 0.81 -0.57 -12.01
N LEU A 219 0.08 -1.69 -11.93
CA LEU A 219 0.65 -2.98 -11.54
C LEU A 219 1.63 -3.56 -12.57
N GLN A 220 1.48 -3.22 -13.86
CA GLN A 220 2.41 -3.60 -14.92
C GLN A 220 3.75 -2.87 -14.77
N GLU A 221 3.70 -1.56 -14.49
CA GLU A 221 4.90 -0.74 -14.25
C GLU A 221 5.68 -1.23 -13.03
N GLN A 222 4.97 -1.68 -12.00
CA GLN A 222 5.56 -2.24 -10.78
C GLN A 222 6.07 -3.68 -10.91
N LYS A 223 5.98 -4.32 -12.09
CA LYS A 223 6.39 -5.70 -12.37
C LYS A 223 5.81 -6.75 -11.38
N GLN A 224 4.68 -6.46 -10.74
CA GLN A 224 4.00 -7.36 -9.80
C GLN A 224 3.17 -8.42 -10.54
N MET A 225 3.86 -9.39 -11.17
CA MET A 225 3.27 -10.36 -12.11
C MET A 225 2.13 -11.20 -11.52
N VAL A 226 2.19 -11.52 -10.22
CA VAL A 226 1.17 -12.38 -9.58
C VAL A 226 -0.14 -11.62 -9.35
N LYS A 227 -0.07 -10.38 -8.86
CA LYS A 227 -1.23 -9.52 -8.61
C LYS A 227 -1.89 -9.12 -9.93
N LEU A 228 -1.09 -8.75 -10.94
CA LEU A 228 -1.57 -8.46 -12.29
C LEU A 228 -2.32 -9.65 -12.91
N ASN A 229 -1.78 -10.86 -12.79
CA ASN A 229 -2.43 -12.06 -13.33
C ASN A 229 -3.80 -12.34 -12.69
N MET A 230 -3.96 -12.06 -11.39
CA MET A 230 -5.24 -12.20 -10.70
C MET A 230 -6.29 -11.22 -11.25
N TYR A 231 -5.94 -9.95 -11.44
CA TYR A 231 -6.85 -8.97 -12.04
C TYR A 231 -7.16 -9.29 -13.51
N ASN A 232 -6.20 -9.77 -14.29
CA ASN A 232 -6.44 -10.17 -15.69
C ASN A 232 -7.43 -11.33 -15.77
N ASN A 233 -7.30 -12.32 -14.88
CA ASN A 233 -8.26 -13.41 -14.78
C ASN A 233 -9.66 -12.92 -14.36
N LEU A 234 -9.75 -11.93 -13.47
CA LEU A 234 -11.01 -11.29 -13.12
C LEU A 234 -11.68 -10.64 -14.34
N LEU A 235 -10.95 -9.84 -15.12
CA LEU A 235 -11.48 -9.22 -16.34
C LEU A 235 -11.96 -10.26 -17.37
N LYS A 236 -11.23 -11.37 -17.54
CA LYS A 236 -11.66 -12.46 -18.43
C LYS A 236 -12.97 -13.08 -17.97
N ILE A 237 -13.15 -13.33 -16.67
CA ILE A 237 -14.39 -13.88 -16.11
C ILE A 237 -15.56 -12.91 -16.30
N ILE A 238 -15.37 -11.61 -16.00
CA ILE A 238 -16.39 -10.58 -16.21
C ILE A 238 -16.77 -10.48 -17.69
N THR A 239 -15.79 -10.45 -18.59
CA THR A 239 -16.03 -10.39 -20.05
C THR A 239 -16.79 -11.63 -20.55
N LEU A 240 -16.40 -12.82 -20.10
CA LEU A 240 -17.08 -14.07 -20.43
C LEU A 240 -18.54 -14.06 -19.94
N SER A 241 -18.78 -13.54 -18.73
CA SER A 241 -20.14 -13.42 -18.17
C SER A 241 -21.03 -12.48 -18.97
N LEU A 242 -20.48 -11.34 -19.41
CA LEU A 242 -21.18 -10.37 -20.24
C LEU A 242 -21.60 -11.01 -21.57
N VAL A 243 -20.68 -11.74 -22.22
CA VAL A 243 -20.97 -12.47 -23.46
C VAL A 243 -22.04 -13.55 -23.23
N ALA A 244 -21.98 -14.29 -22.13
CA ALA A 244 -22.97 -15.33 -21.81
C ALA A 244 -24.38 -14.79 -21.56
N VAL A 245 -24.50 -13.64 -20.88
CA VAL A 245 -25.78 -12.95 -20.70
C VAL A 245 -26.29 -12.39 -22.03
N MET A 246 -25.43 -11.74 -22.81
CA MET A 246 -25.80 -11.21 -24.14
C MET A 246 -26.24 -12.31 -25.10
N PHE A 247 -25.62 -13.48 -25.04
CA PHE A 247 -26.03 -14.64 -25.83
C PHE A 247 -27.42 -15.15 -25.39
N GLY A 248 -27.67 -15.25 -24.09
CA GLY A 248 -28.97 -15.65 -23.56
C GLY A 248 -30.10 -14.69 -23.92
N THR A 249 -29.85 -13.38 -23.87
CA THR A 249 -30.83 -12.36 -24.24
C THR A 249 -31.08 -12.33 -25.75
N LEU A 250 -30.04 -12.51 -26.58
CA LEU A 250 -30.19 -12.65 -28.03
C LEU A 250 -31.01 -13.90 -28.40
N MET A 251 -30.73 -15.05 -27.79
CA MET A 251 -31.50 -16.27 -28.01
C MET A 251 -32.97 -16.11 -27.62
N THR A 252 -33.23 -15.45 -26.49
CA THR A 252 -34.59 -15.15 -26.03
C THR A 252 -35.30 -14.19 -26.99
N SER A 253 -34.59 -13.18 -27.51
CA SER A 253 -35.12 -12.22 -28.49
C SER A 253 -35.48 -12.88 -29.82
N ILE A 254 -34.64 -13.78 -30.33
CA ILE A 254 -34.91 -14.54 -31.57
C ILE A 254 -36.13 -15.46 -31.38
N MET A 255 -36.26 -16.13 -30.23
CA MET A 255 -37.45 -16.92 -29.90
C MET A 255 -38.72 -16.07 -29.80
N LEU A 256 -38.61 -14.84 -29.30
CA LEU A 256 -39.73 -13.89 -29.21
C LEU A 256 -40.19 -13.35 -30.55
N LEU A 257 -39.28 -13.14 -31.51
CA LEU A 257 -39.62 -12.66 -32.85
C LEU A 257 -40.17 -13.78 -33.76
N GLY A 258 -39.86 -15.04 -33.46
CA GLY A 258 -40.26 -16.20 -34.27
C GLY A 258 -41.71 -16.70 -34.05
N MET A 259 -42.41 -16.25 -33.01
CA MET A 259 -43.77 -16.68 -32.68
C MET A 259 -44.61 -15.50 -32.15
N SER A 260 -45.93 -15.54 -32.36
CA SER A 260 -46.81 -14.54 -31.73
C SER A 260 -46.73 -14.65 -30.20
N ALA A 261 -46.70 -13.53 -29.48
CA ALA A 261 -46.54 -13.51 -28.01
C ALA A 261 -47.62 -14.34 -27.28
N VAL A 262 -48.79 -14.52 -27.90
CA VAL A 262 -49.92 -15.29 -27.36
C VAL A 262 -49.68 -16.80 -27.52
N GLU A 263 -49.22 -17.26 -28.70
CA GLU A 263 -48.90 -18.68 -28.94
C GLU A 263 -47.69 -19.16 -28.13
N MET A 264 -46.71 -18.28 -27.88
CA MET A 264 -45.58 -18.61 -27.01
C MET A 264 -46.03 -18.86 -25.57
N VAL A 265 -46.93 -18.03 -25.04
CA VAL A 265 -47.39 -18.14 -23.65
C VAL A 265 -48.22 -19.39 -23.45
N GLU A 266 -49.09 -19.74 -24.40
CA GLU A 266 -49.98 -20.91 -24.25
C GLU A 266 -49.25 -22.24 -24.46
N LYS A 267 -48.37 -22.34 -25.46
CA LYS A 267 -47.70 -23.60 -25.84
C LYS A 267 -46.39 -23.86 -25.09
N ASN A 268 -45.64 -22.81 -24.73
CA ASN A 268 -44.26 -22.91 -24.25
C ASN A 268 -44.06 -22.36 -22.82
N TRP A 269 -45.13 -22.17 -22.02
CA TRP A 269 -45.05 -21.63 -20.65
C TRP A 269 -44.02 -22.36 -19.76
N ARG A 270 -43.85 -23.67 -19.95
CA ARG A 270 -42.85 -24.48 -19.24
C ARG A 270 -41.40 -24.10 -19.58
N TYR A 271 -41.12 -23.73 -20.83
CA TYR A 271 -39.77 -23.38 -21.29
C TYR A 271 -39.47 -21.89 -21.13
N ARG A 272 -40.49 -21.03 -21.02
CA ARG A 272 -40.33 -19.58 -20.84
C ARG A 272 -39.49 -19.23 -19.61
N PHE A 273 -39.83 -19.81 -18.47
CA PHE A 273 -39.10 -19.59 -17.21
C PHE A 273 -37.63 -20.01 -17.33
N PHE A 274 -37.36 -21.09 -18.07
CA PHE A 274 -36.02 -21.62 -18.24
C PHE A 274 -35.10 -20.67 -19.02
N PHE A 275 -35.60 -20.12 -20.13
CA PHE A 275 -34.79 -19.23 -20.98
C PHE A 275 -34.71 -17.80 -20.46
N THR A 276 -35.79 -17.26 -19.89
CA THR A 276 -35.83 -15.86 -19.46
C THR A 276 -35.20 -15.64 -18.08
N ASP A 277 -35.55 -16.47 -17.08
CA ASP A 277 -35.19 -16.23 -15.68
C ASP A 277 -34.07 -17.16 -15.20
N PHE A 278 -34.15 -18.45 -15.55
CA PHE A 278 -33.19 -19.45 -15.05
C PHE A 278 -31.80 -19.30 -15.67
N TRP A 279 -31.68 -19.07 -16.99
CA TRP A 279 -30.39 -18.90 -17.65
C TRP A 279 -29.55 -17.75 -17.06
N SER A 280 -30.15 -16.57 -16.92
CA SER A 280 -29.49 -15.40 -16.35
C SER A 280 -29.05 -15.65 -14.90
N SER A 281 -29.93 -16.28 -14.10
CA SER A 281 -29.64 -16.64 -12.71
C SER A 281 -28.49 -17.65 -12.60
N LEU A 282 -28.43 -18.62 -13.51
CA LEU A 282 -27.37 -19.62 -13.56
C LEU A 282 -26.01 -19.00 -13.90
N VAL A 283 -25.96 -18.09 -14.87
CA VAL A 283 -24.72 -17.37 -15.22
C VAL A 283 -24.24 -16.54 -14.02
N TYR A 284 -25.13 -15.81 -13.34
CA TYR A 284 -24.75 -15.04 -12.15
C TYR A 284 -24.23 -15.92 -11.01
N PHE A 285 -24.87 -17.07 -10.76
CA PHE A 285 -24.42 -18.02 -9.74
C PHE A 285 -23.02 -18.55 -10.06
N VAL A 286 -22.76 -18.95 -11.32
CA VAL A 286 -21.45 -19.44 -11.74
C VAL A 286 -20.37 -18.36 -11.58
N VAL A 287 -20.65 -17.12 -11.99
CA VAL A 287 -19.72 -15.99 -11.84
C VAL A 287 -19.42 -15.73 -10.37
N PHE A 288 -20.42 -15.73 -9.50
CA PHE A 288 -20.24 -15.55 -8.06
C PHE A 288 -19.33 -16.63 -7.46
N VAL A 289 -19.51 -17.90 -7.85
CA VAL A 289 -18.65 -19.01 -7.39
C VAL A 289 -17.22 -18.84 -7.90
N LEU A 290 -17.02 -18.45 -9.17
CA LEU A 290 -15.69 -18.22 -9.74
C LEU A 290 -14.95 -17.05 -9.06
N ILE A 291 -15.65 -15.94 -8.81
CA ILE A 291 -15.10 -14.78 -8.09
C ILE A 291 -14.78 -15.16 -6.64
N SER A 292 -15.67 -15.90 -5.97
CA SER A 292 -15.42 -16.38 -4.61
C SER A 292 -14.21 -17.31 -4.55
N PHE A 293 -14.00 -18.13 -5.58
CA PHE A 293 -12.87 -19.05 -5.66
C PHE A 293 -11.54 -18.31 -5.89
N ILE A 294 -11.49 -17.34 -6.81
CA ILE A 294 -10.26 -16.58 -7.10
C ILE A 294 -9.87 -15.65 -5.94
N TRP A 295 -10.85 -15.08 -5.23
CA TRP A 295 -10.63 -14.22 -4.06
C TRP A 295 -10.58 -14.96 -2.72
N ARG A 296 -10.69 -16.30 -2.74
CA ARG A 296 -10.60 -17.11 -1.52
C ARG A 296 -9.26 -16.84 -0.81
N PRO A 297 -9.26 -16.53 0.50
CA PRO A 297 -8.05 -16.31 1.26
C PRO A 297 -7.25 -17.63 1.33
N THR A 298 -6.28 -17.76 0.43
CA THR A 298 -5.28 -18.84 0.44
C THR A 298 -4.02 -18.29 1.09
N SER A 299 -3.26 -19.12 1.81
CA SER A 299 -2.05 -18.71 2.55
C SER A 299 -1.03 -17.98 1.66
N THR A 300 -0.94 -18.35 0.39
CA THR A 300 -0.11 -17.66 -0.61
C THR A 300 -0.66 -16.29 -0.99
N SER A 301 -1.97 -16.18 -1.28
CA SER A 301 -2.61 -14.92 -1.68
C SER A 301 -2.60 -13.87 -0.56
N TYR A 302 -2.77 -14.29 0.70
CA TYR A 302 -2.73 -13.40 1.86
C TYR A 302 -1.31 -12.88 2.14
N MET A 303 -0.31 -13.75 2.03
CA MET A 303 1.10 -13.36 2.14
C MET A 303 1.49 -12.39 1.02
N LEU A 304 1.00 -12.59 -0.21
CA LEU A 304 1.29 -11.71 -1.35
C LEU A 304 0.58 -10.36 -1.28
N ALA A 305 -0.60 -10.29 -0.65
CA ALA A 305 -1.32 -9.04 -0.41
C ALA A 305 -0.65 -8.17 0.66
N LEU A 306 0.06 -8.79 1.60
CA LEU A 306 0.77 -8.12 2.70
C LEU A 306 2.28 -7.96 2.46
N SER A 307 2.87 -8.76 1.56
CA SER A 307 4.28 -8.60 1.18
C SER A 307 4.38 -7.46 0.17
N GLN A 308 4.87 -6.31 0.59
CA GLN A 308 5.34 -5.28 -0.33
C GLN A 308 6.54 -5.83 -1.10
N GLN A 309 6.34 -6.10 -2.39
CA GLN A 309 7.43 -6.48 -3.30
C GLN A 309 8.14 -5.19 -3.70
N LEU A 310 9.42 -5.08 -3.36
CA LEU A 310 10.19 -3.88 -3.66
C LEU A 310 10.51 -3.78 -5.15
N PRO A 311 10.31 -2.61 -5.78
CA PRO A 311 10.83 -2.38 -7.12
C PRO A 311 12.36 -2.46 -7.07
N THR A 312 12.94 -3.23 -7.99
CA THR A 312 14.40 -3.40 -8.08
C THR A 312 15.06 -2.27 -8.88
N ASP A 313 14.27 -1.35 -9.44
CA ASP A 313 14.74 -0.25 -10.29
C ASP A 313 14.68 1.11 -9.53
N PRO A 314 15.77 1.89 -9.52
CA PRO A 314 15.90 3.12 -8.73
C PRO A 314 14.95 4.25 -9.15
N ASP A 315 14.49 4.27 -10.40
CA ASP A 315 13.60 5.33 -10.92
C ASP A 315 12.17 5.23 -10.39
N ASN A 316 11.72 4.04 -9.97
CA ASN A 316 10.36 3.81 -9.43
C ASN A 316 10.26 4.06 -7.91
N ILE A 317 11.36 4.41 -7.24
CA ILE A 317 11.39 4.65 -5.78
C ILE A 317 10.79 6.02 -5.45
N ALA A 318 10.87 6.99 -6.38
CA ALA A 318 10.43 8.36 -6.16
C ALA A 318 8.90 8.55 -6.15
N ASP A 319 8.15 7.66 -6.80
CA ASP A 319 6.68 7.77 -6.92
C ASP A 319 5.91 7.12 -5.76
N PHE A 320 6.62 6.47 -4.83
CA PHE A 320 6.01 5.66 -3.78
C PHE A 320 5.45 6.46 -2.59
N ASP A 321 5.85 7.73 -2.39
CA ASP A 321 5.48 8.52 -1.19
C ASP A 321 4.78 9.87 -1.46
N LEU A 322 4.66 10.34 -2.72
CA LEU A 322 4.19 11.71 -3.00
C LEU A 322 2.68 11.87 -3.14
N ASP A 323 1.96 10.86 -3.64
CA ASP A 323 0.51 11.00 -3.89
C ASP A 323 -0.33 10.83 -2.62
N ASP A 324 0.01 9.91 -1.72
CA ASP A 324 -0.74 9.70 -0.47
C ASP A 324 -0.57 10.88 0.52
N MET A 325 0.56 11.60 0.50
CA MET A 325 0.75 12.83 1.29
C MET A 325 0.05 14.08 0.70
N SER A 326 -0.14 14.14 -0.63
CA SER A 326 -0.71 15.32 -1.28
C SER A 326 -2.19 15.54 -0.97
N SER A 327 -2.91 14.47 -0.60
CA SER A 327 -4.32 14.52 -0.22
C SER A 327 -4.58 15.21 1.13
N ILE A 328 -3.60 15.21 2.04
CA ILE A 328 -3.69 15.88 3.36
C ILE A 328 -3.35 17.37 3.25
N ASN A 329 -2.43 17.76 2.35
CA ASN A 329 -2.04 19.16 2.20
C ASN A 329 -3.14 20.03 1.57
N ASN A 330 -3.97 19.47 0.68
CA ASN A 330 -5.02 20.24 0.00
C ASN A 330 -6.26 20.56 0.88
N GLU A 331 -6.47 19.86 2.00
CA GLU A 331 -7.52 20.22 2.97
C GLU A 331 -7.13 21.40 3.87
N GLN A 332 -5.84 21.63 4.11
CA GLN A 332 -5.37 22.79 4.91
C GLN A 332 -5.43 24.10 4.12
N THR A 333 -5.19 24.07 2.81
CA THR A 333 -5.23 25.26 1.94
C THR A 333 -6.65 25.81 1.74
N PHE A 334 -7.68 24.96 1.79
CA PHE A 334 -9.07 25.42 1.67
C PHE A 334 -9.63 26.06 2.95
N ARG A 335 -9.07 25.74 4.12
CA ARG A 335 -9.50 26.35 5.40
C ARG A 335 -8.90 27.74 5.63
N ASN A 336 -7.70 28.02 5.12
CA ASN A 336 -7.02 29.30 5.31
C ASN A 336 -7.49 30.41 4.35
N ASN A 337 -8.06 30.06 3.19
CA ASN A 337 -8.45 31.05 2.18
C ASN A 337 -9.83 31.71 2.41
N ASN A 338 -10.62 31.24 3.38
CA ASN A 338 -11.95 31.79 3.66
C ASN A 338 -12.01 32.74 4.86
N ALA A 339 -10.87 33.10 5.45
CA ALA A 339 -10.81 33.91 6.67
C ALA A 339 -9.97 35.19 6.52
N SER A 340 -10.16 35.99 5.47
CA SER A 340 -9.80 37.43 5.50
C SER A 340 -10.16 38.22 4.23
N LYS A 341 -11.28 38.96 4.27
CA LYS A 341 -11.46 40.33 3.71
C LYS A 341 -12.78 40.89 4.28
N PRO A 342 -13.00 42.22 4.39
CA PRO A 342 -12.48 43.35 3.58
C PRO A 342 -11.88 44.49 4.47
N SER A 343 -11.42 45.70 4.07
CA SER A 343 -11.51 46.54 2.87
C SER A 343 -10.39 47.62 2.85
N SER A 344 -10.11 48.16 1.66
CA SER A 344 -9.79 49.56 1.27
C SER A 344 -8.63 50.39 1.88
N ASN A 345 -7.79 50.87 0.96
CA ASN A 345 -7.27 52.24 0.72
C ASN A 345 -5.85 52.66 1.16
N GLU A 346 -5.11 53.11 0.13
CA GLU A 346 -4.21 54.28 0.02
C GLU A 346 -2.85 54.39 0.76
N ALA A 347 -1.89 54.87 -0.04
CA ALA A 347 -0.76 55.74 0.27
C ALA A 347 0.62 55.15 0.67
N ASN A 348 1.52 55.21 -0.30
CA ASN A 348 2.93 55.65 -0.29
C ASN A 348 3.72 55.72 1.05
N ASN A 349 4.84 55.00 1.04
CA ASN A 349 6.02 55.05 1.92
C ASN A 349 6.46 56.47 2.32
N PRO A 350 7.06 56.65 3.52
CA PRO A 350 8.52 56.74 3.58
C PRO A 350 9.18 56.31 4.92
N PHE A 351 10.45 55.91 4.85
CA PHE A 351 11.43 55.68 5.94
C PHE A 351 11.54 54.24 6.50
N GLY A 352 12.61 53.56 6.10
CA GLY A 352 13.12 52.33 6.71
C GLY A 352 14.10 51.54 5.85
N ASP A 353 15.15 52.19 5.33
CA ASP A 353 16.43 51.57 4.89
C ASP A 353 16.98 50.62 5.99
N SER A 354 17.80 49.59 5.75
CA SER A 354 18.44 49.00 4.57
C SER A 354 19.21 47.76 5.07
N ASN A 355 19.47 46.81 4.18
CA ASN A 355 20.56 45.82 4.14
C ASN A 355 20.05 44.42 3.80
N GLU A 356 19.75 44.24 2.51
CA GLU A 356 19.72 42.93 1.85
C GLU A 356 20.96 42.89 0.93
N ILE A 357 21.84 41.92 1.17
CA ILE A 357 22.97 41.61 0.30
C ILE A 357 22.55 40.39 -0.51
N ASP A 358 22.39 40.63 -1.81
CA ASP A 358 22.07 39.64 -2.83
C ASP A 358 23.37 38.96 -3.30
N PHE A 359 23.36 37.63 -3.43
CA PHE A 359 24.38 36.89 -4.16
C PHE A 359 23.70 35.76 -4.94
N ASN A 360 23.21 36.13 -6.12
CA ASN A 360 23.06 35.22 -7.25
C ASN A 360 24.44 34.84 -7.77
N LEU A 361 24.72 33.55 -7.94
CA LEU A 361 25.65 33.07 -8.95
C LEU A 361 24.96 31.97 -9.77
N SER A 362 24.89 32.27 -11.06
CA SER A 362 24.24 31.59 -12.17
C SER A 362 24.82 30.23 -12.53
N ASP A 363 23.93 29.31 -12.90
CA ASP A 363 24.21 28.21 -13.81
C ASP A 363 24.30 28.72 -15.26
N ASP A 364 25.23 28.12 -16.01
CA ASP A 364 25.16 27.74 -17.42
C ASP A 364 26.47 28.02 -18.16
N GLU A 365 27.09 26.96 -18.69
CA GLU A 365 27.49 27.00 -20.10
C GLU A 365 27.64 25.59 -20.70
N GLN A 366 26.85 25.36 -21.75
CA GLN A 366 27.01 24.29 -22.73
C GLN A 366 28.12 24.64 -23.74
N ASN A 367 28.91 23.62 -24.09
CA ASN A 367 29.59 23.36 -25.36
C ASN A 367 30.57 24.41 -25.96
N HIS A 368 31.84 24.03 -26.10
CA HIS A 368 32.56 23.96 -27.39
C HIS A 368 33.98 23.34 -27.25
N ILE A 369 34.29 22.44 -28.20
CA ILE A 369 35.56 21.75 -28.56
C ILE A 369 35.81 20.39 -27.90
#